data_AF-A0A660UFT2-F1
#
_entry.id   AF-A0A660UFT2-F1
#
_cell.length_a   1.000
_cell.length_b   1.000
_cell.length_c   1.000
_cell.angle_alpha   90.00
_cell.angle_beta   90.00
_cell.angle_gamma   90.00
#
_symmetry.space_group_name_H-M   'P 1'
#
loop_
_entity.id
_entity.type
_entity.pdbx_description
1 polymer ?
#
loop_
_entity_poly.entity_id
_entity_poly.type
_entity_poly.pdbx_seq_one_letter_code
_entity_poly.pdbx_strand_id
1 'polypeptide(L)'
;MPFFDAEWRIIATQFRNRMEEIARAVYSDRRRIEGWEHVVTGHKQGPSAPPKSGWEPFEIGSSWGGLDVTVWFRAEVTIPEEMEGRKVV
;
A
#
# COMPACT_ATOMS: atom_id res chain seq x y z
N MET A 1 6.55 -24.18 38.41
CA MET A 1 7.68 -23.29 38.10
C MET A 1 7.29 -21.85 38.43
N PRO A 2 7.50 -21.39 39.67
CA PRO A 2 7.11 -20.04 40.12
C PRO A 2 8.26 -19.00 39.99
N PHE A 3 9.42 -19.39 39.47
CA PHE A 3 10.65 -18.57 39.56
C PHE A 3 10.78 -17.49 38.48
N PHE A 4 9.93 -17.48 37.45
CA PHE A 4 10.08 -16.61 36.27
C PHE A 4 8.98 -15.55 36.12
N ASP A 5 8.03 -15.44 37.06
CA ASP A 5 6.87 -14.55 36.90
C ASP A 5 7.26 -13.07 36.74
N ALA A 6 8.31 -12.64 37.44
CA ALA A 6 8.87 -11.29 37.30
C ALA A 6 9.51 -11.10 35.92
N GLU A 7 10.30 -12.08 35.45
CA GLU A 7 10.95 -12.05 34.14
C GLU A 7 9.92 -12.05 33.01
N TRP A 8 8.86 -12.86 33.10
CA TRP A 8 7.77 -12.86 32.13
C TRP A 8 7.04 -11.52 32.05
N ARG A 9 6.81 -10.84 33.19
CA ARG A 9 6.21 -9.50 33.21
C ARG A 9 7.11 -8.45 32.57
N ILE A 10 8.42 -8.54 32.78
CA ILE A 10 9.40 -7.65 32.16
C ILE A 10 9.42 -7.86 30.65
N ILE A 11 9.52 -9.11 30.18
CA ILE A 11 9.51 -9.45 28.75
C ILE A 11 8.22 -8.98 28.07
N ALA A 12 7.06 -9.23 28.67
CA ALA A 12 5.78 -8.79 28.13
C ALA A 12 5.69 -7.26 28.01
N THR A 13 6.27 -6.53 28.98
CA THR A 13 6.33 -5.07 28.95
C THR A 13 7.27 -4.57 27.86
N GLN A 14 8.44 -5.19 27.69
CA GLN A 14 9.37 -4.85 26.63
C GLN A 14 8.76 -5.09 25.24
N PHE A 15 8.07 -6.22 25.05
CA PHE A 15 7.34 -6.51 23.82
C PHE A 15 6.27 -5.46 23.53
N ARG A 16 5.43 -5.12 24.52
CA ARG A 16 4.41 -4.08 24.35
C ARG A 16 5.02 -2.75 23.95
N ASN A 17 6.05 -2.30 24.66
CA ASN A 17 6.72 -1.02 24.38
C ASN A 17 7.30 -1.01 22.96
N ARG A 18 7.92 -2.11 22.53
CA ARG A 18 8.47 -2.24 21.17
C ARG A 18 7.37 -2.24 20.11
N MET A 19 6.25 -2.91 20.36
CA MET A 19 5.09 -2.91 19.46
C MET A 19 4.48 -1.52 19.34
N GLU A 20 4.36 -0.77 20.44
CA GLU A 20 3.87 0.61 20.44
C GLU A 20 4.81 1.56 19.68
N GLU A 21 6.12 1.41 19.87
CA GLU A 21 7.13 2.19 19.15
C GLU A 21 7.03 1.94 17.63
N ILE A 22 6.97 0.66 17.22
CA ILE A 22 6.81 0.28 15.82
C ILE A 22 5.49 0.82 15.27
N ALA A 23 4.38 0.68 16.01
CA ALA A 23 3.07 1.15 15.58
C ALA A 23 3.05 2.67 15.33
N ARG A 24 3.77 3.47 16.13
CA ARG A 24 3.90 4.91 15.93
C ARG A 24 4.82 5.30 14.77
N ALA A 25 5.80 4.45 14.44
CA ALA A 25 6.69 4.66 13.31
C ALA A 25 6.06 4.31 11.96
N VAL A 26 4.96 3.55 11.96
CA VAL A 26 4.16 3.33 10.75
C VAL A 26 3.43 4.63 10.43
N TYR A 27 3.69 5.21 9.25
CA TYR A 27 2.86 6.28 8.68
C TYR A 27 1.39 5.85 8.72
N SER A 28 0.65 6.31 9.73
CA SER A 28 -0.72 5.89 10.02
C SER A 28 -1.75 6.62 9.16
N ASP A 29 -1.41 7.84 8.73
CA ASP A 29 -2.29 8.70 7.94
C ASP A 29 -2.22 8.29 6.47
N ARG A 30 -2.65 7.06 6.19
CA ARG A 30 -2.77 6.50 4.84
C ARG A 30 -4.23 6.58 4.42
N ARG A 31 -4.46 7.08 3.21
CA ARG A 31 -5.75 6.95 2.53
C ARG A 31 -5.60 5.88 1.45
N ARG A 32 -6.57 4.96 1.39
CA ARG A 32 -6.65 4.00 0.29
C ARG A 32 -6.98 4.78 -0.99
N ILE A 33 -6.22 4.53 -2.05
CA ILE A 33 -6.58 5.01 -3.39
C ILE A 33 -7.63 4.05 -3.95
N GLU A 34 -8.78 4.60 -4.29
CA GLU A 34 -9.91 3.90 -4.91
C GLU A 34 -10.00 4.25 -6.40
N GLY A 35 -10.94 3.62 -7.11
CA GLY A 35 -11.19 3.94 -8.52
C GLY A 35 -10.02 3.62 -9.45
N TRP A 36 -9.26 2.56 -9.16
CA TRP A 36 -8.22 2.10 -10.06
C TRP A 36 -8.81 1.62 -11.38
N GLU A 37 -8.10 1.91 -12.45
CA GLU A 37 -8.35 1.37 -13.78
C GLU A 37 -7.05 0.79 -14.33
N HIS A 38 -7.16 -0.20 -15.20
CA HIS A 38 -6.02 -0.73 -15.95
C HIS A 38 -6.31 -0.83 -17.45
N VAL A 39 -5.24 -0.99 -18.23
CA VAL A 39 -5.33 -1.37 -19.64
C VAL A 39 -4.12 -2.23 -20.03
N VAL A 40 -4.39 -3.35 -20.70
CA VAL A 40 -3.34 -4.23 -21.24
C VAL A 40 -2.97 -3.76 -22.65
N THR A 41 -1.71 -3.37 -22.86
CA THR A 41 -1.24 -2.79 -24.14
C THR A 41 -0.50 -3.77 -25.04
N GLY A 42 -0.40 -5.05 -24.63
CA GLY A 42 0.21 -6.12 -25.41
C GLY A 42 1.49 -6.66 -24.80
N HIS A 43 2.16 -7.56 -25.53
CA HIS A 43 3.28 -8.34 -25.03
C HIS A 43 4.62 -7.58 -25.12
N LYS A 44 5.40 -7.60 -24.03
CA LYS A 44 6.76 -7.04 -23.91
C LYS A 44 6.92 -5.61 -24.45
N GLN A 45 5.94 -4.74 -24.18
CA GLN A 45 6.05 -3.34 -24.56
C GLN A 45 6.99 -2.60 -23.60
N GLY A 46 7.89 -1.80 -24.17
CA GLY A 46 8.78 -0.92 -23.40
C GLY A 46 8.09 0.36 -22.90
N PRO A 47 8.83 1.24 -22.21
CA PRO A 47 8.32 2.53 -21.77
C PRO A 47 7.77 3.34 -22.94
N SER A 48 6.54 3.83 -22.80
CA SER A 48 5.82 4.56 -23.85
C SER A 48 4.88 5.59 -23.22
N ALA A 49 4.17 6.37 -24.04
CA ALA A 49 3.12 7.25 -23.53
C ALA A 49 1.90 6.43 -23.06
N PRO A 50 1.13 6.91 -22.06
CA PRO A 50 -0.06 6.22 -21.59
C PRO A 50 -1.10 6.02 -22.70
N PRO A 51 -1.84 4.90 -22.71
CA PRO A 51 -2.93 4.68 -23.65
C PRO A 51 -4.05 5.71 -23.49
N LYS A 52 -4.63 6.13 -24.63
CA LYS A 52 -5.73 7.09 -24.65
C LYS A 52 -7.10 6.47 -24.35
N SER A 53 -7.24 5.16 -24.53
CA SER A 53 -8.50 4.42 -24.41
C SER A 53 -8.25 2.97 -23.98
N GLY A 54 -9.31 2.22 -23.71
CA GLY A 54 -9.25 0.80 -23.30
C GLY A 54 -9.08 0.59 -21.79
N TRP A 55 -9.31 1.63 -21.00
CA TRP A 55 -9.25 1.56 -19.55
C TRP A 55 -10.48 0.85 -18.99
N GLU A 56 -10.24 -0.12 -18.10
CA GLU A 56 -11.28 -0.89 -17.43
C GLU A 56 -11.09 -0.80 -15.91
N PRO A 57 -12.18 -0.82 -15.11
CA PRO A 57 -12.07 -0.83 -13.66
C PRO A 57 -11.18 -1.98 -13.14
N PHE A 58 -10.32 -1.67 -12.17
CA PHE A 58 -9.42 -2.63 -11.56
C PHE A 58 -9.65 -2.72 -10.05
N GLU A 59 -9.84 -3.95 -9.58
CA GLU A 59 -9.91 -4.24 -8.16
C GLU A 59 -8.53 -4.63 -7.61
N ILE A 60 -8.06 -3.90 -6.60
CA ILE A 60 -6.78 -4.21 -5.93
C ILE A 60 -6.85 -5.61 -5.31
N GLY A 61 -5.92 -6.46 -5.70
CA GLY A 61 -5.85 -7.87 -5.28
C GLY A 61 -6.25 -8.85 -6.37
N SER A 62 -6.91 -8.37 -7.43
CA SER A 62 -7.27 -9.17 -8.59
C SER A 62 -6.09 -9.40 -9.54
N SER A 63 -6.23 -10.39 -10.43
CA SER A 63 -5.30 -10.59 -11.54
C SER A 63 -5.38 -9.44 -12.53
N TRP A 64 -4.22 -8.95 -12.99
CA TRP A 64 -4.13 -7.75 -13.81
C TRP A 64 -3.53 -7.99 -15.20
N GLY A 65 -3.32 -9.25 -15.61
CA GLY A 65 -2.73 -9.55 -16.90
C GLY A 65 -2.47 -11.03 -17.14
N GLY A 66 -1.54 -11.30 -18.06
CA GLY A 66 -1.06 -12.63 -18.42
C GLY A 66 0.47 -12.68 -18.50
N LEU A 67 1.02 -13.74 -19.09
CA LEU A 67 2.46 -13.88 -19.24
C LEU A 67 3.03 -12.80 -20.17
N ASP A 68 4.07 -12.11 -19.71
CA ASP A 68 4.85 -11.15 -20.51
C ASP A 68 4.04 -10.01 -21.14
N VAL A 69 2.93 -9.58 -20.52
CA VAL A 69 2.15 -8.43 -20.98
C VAL A 69 2.52 -7.15 -20.24
N THR A 70 2.47 -6.04 -20.97
CA THR A 70 2.58 -4.69 -20.41
C THR A 70 1.19 -4.17 -20.07
N VAL A 71 1.04 -3.71 -18.83
CA VAL A 71 -0.22 -3.22 -18.28
C VAL A 71 0.02 -1.85 -17.68
N TRP A 72 -0.88 -0.92 -18.00
CA TRP A 72 -0.90 0.41 -17.40
C TRP A 72 -1.96 0.46 -16.33
N PHE A 73 -1.68 1.19 -15.24
CA PHE A 73 -2.63 1.46 -14.17
C PHE A 73 -2.78 2.96 -14.00
N ARG A 74 -3.98 3.41 -13.66
CA ARG A 74 -4.24 4.79 -13.28
C ARG A 74 -5.30 4.86 -12.19
N ALA A 75 -5.28 5.95 -11.44
CA ALA A 75 -6.34 6.35 -10.53
C ALA A 75 -6.32 7.87 -10.43
N GLU A 76 -7.49 8.47 -10.21
CA GLU A 76 -7.60 9.88 -9.86
C GLU A 76 -7.78 10.01 -8.35
N VAL A 77 -6.99 10.88 -7.71
CA VAL A 77 -6.99 11.03 -6.26
C VAL A 77 -7.07 12.49 -5.90
N THR A 78 -8.03 12.82 -5.05
CA THR A 78 -8.08 14.11 -4.37
C THR A 78 -7.28 14.02 -3.07
N ILE A 79 -6.27 14.88 -2.92
CA ILE A 79 -5.53 14.98 -1.66
C ILE A 79 -6.45 15.67 -0.64
N PRO A 80 -6.75 15.02 0.51
CA PRO A 80 -7.63 15.60 1.51
C PRO A 80 -6.96 16.79 2.21
N GLU A 81 -7.78 17.73 2.68
CA GLU A 81 -7.33 18.95 3.36
C GLU A 81 -6.48 18.63 4.60
N GLU A 82 -6.77 17.54 5.31
CA GLU A 82 -5.97 17.09 6.47
C GLU A 82 -4.48 16.80 6.14
N MET A 83 -4.15 16.62 4.86
CA MET A 83 -2.79 16.36 4.37
C MET A 83 -2.09 17.62 3.82
N GLU A 84 -2.70 18.80 3.96
CA GLU A 84 -2.09 20.06 3.54
C GLU A 84 -0.70 20.27 4.17
N GLY A 85 0.26 20.76 3.38
CA GLY A 85 1.64 20.99 3.81
C GLY A 85 2.47 19.72 4.05
N ARG A 86 1.89 18.52 3.90
CA ARG A 86 2.60 17.25 4.03
C ARG A 86 3.13 16.76 2.69
N LYS A 87 4.21 15.98 2.75
CA LYS A 87 4.77 15.31 1.58
C LYS A 87 3.90 14.10 1.23
N VAL A 88 3.40 14.05 0.00
CA VAL A 88 2.80 12.84 -0.57
C VAL A 88 3.94 11.86 -0.88
N VAL A 89 3.87 10.65 -0.32
CA VAL A 89 4.88 9.60 -0.43
C VAL A 89 4.29 8.31 -0.96
#